data_AF-A0A812XAZ4-F1
#
_entry.id   AF-A0A812XAZ4-F1
#
_cell.length_a   1.000
_cell.length_b   1.000
_cell.length_c   1.000
_cell.angle_alpha   90.00
_cell.angle_beta   90.00
_cell.angle_gamma   90.00
#
_symmetry.space_group_name_H-M   'P 1'
#
loop_
_entity.id
_entity.type
_entity.pdbx_description
1 polymer ?
#
loop_
_entity_poly.entity_id
_entity_poly.type
_entity_poly.pdbx_seq_one_letter_code
_entity_poly.pdbx_strand_id
1 'polypeptide(L)'
;MFQADYFLKELALGEYTMPVLGMLSVFDWSEMGDKEKTWSGREWFVVKKAEVRMAEDQTLIPHVRMGVEAREQIVTPKGLEDAPVTVPTHPLKKFAEAFTRNFDLIAERKSVIFHLRELAKASVMAKYLVDSKARIDPSWYRLADEIVKGAPPEPHIEIPQLWNMRGNSRIKLKNGRLIDMVTGGQSKLQAIYGGVEFGLDRFELAQRHALQGQPTGMQLGQSGRPMFMPQRFQLGQREMPQGVDLNLDKFSLSTEERFRGRLPPCSGDAKSLEGRTTLGKAFLSSLRRKSWNGMKMDDQKLLLNIFDVSQCDRTEEGDAFTPPDPNLEYIVKVRSLVGEERGMRDRRRVRFADKNFVMANPGNEFPRSWTSRFQVENEGRISYTAPTKFGLVKLDVDENFKHSLLEDVIPKAVPEFDQVTEDGVAFRIYKLGSLEVRTIQEVEEPEMVHVVFSSRAVSWETKGSKPQDVLGKEKLSRCRVYVEAMEHEACNNYYVVLETIEKTVVVSERASDGSLCWLQNPHNLEDRNSLAKLLFTADCKEGLRMSDVRQHFEAQPCDTDGEHRKRYAKALYVFTTGRSLKGKWGGSARRYTAPPMRGLGVQALGRSSEFMNVMWLARNSGLRGL
;
A
#
# COMPACT_ATOMS: atom_id res chain seq x y z
N MET A 1 19.09 2.21 -23.43
CA MET A 1 19.79 1.07 -22.76
C MET A 1 20.40 1.47 -21.43
N PHE A 2 21.38 2.40 -21.40
CA PHE A 2 22.00 2.82 -20.14
C PHE A 2 20.99 3.26 -19.09
N GLN A 3 20.06 4.14 -19.47
CA GLN A 3 18.96 4.56 -18.59
C GLN A 3 18.12 3.37 -18.08
N ALA A 4 17.94 2.31 -18.87
CA ALA A 4 17.16 1.15 -18.45
C ALA A 4 17.92 0.32 -17.41
N ASP A 5 19.21 0.05 -17.63
CA ASP A 5 20.07 -0.63 -16.64
C ASP A 5 20.14 0.19 -15.35
N TYR A 6 20.40 1.49 -15.46
CA TYR A 6 20.40 2.43 -14.34
C TYR A 6 19.08 2.36 -13.54
N PHE A 7 17.94 2.49 -14.22
CA PHE A 7 16.62 2.40 -13.61
C PHE A 7 16.37 1.04 -12.95
N LEU A 8 16.83 -0.07 -13.55
CA LEU A 8 16.77 -1.40 -12.95
C LEU A 8 17.52 -1.45 -11.61
N LYS A 9 18.72 -0.85 -11.54
CA LYS A 9 19.51 -0.80 -10.30
C LYS A 9 18.81 0.00 -9.23
N GLU A 10 18.33 1.19 -9.55
CA GLU A 10 17.67 2.03 -8.56
C GLU A 10 16.40 1.36 -8.02
N LEU A 11 15.65 0.64 -8.86
CA LEU A 11 14.53 -0.20 -8.39
C LEU A 11 15.03 -1.35 -7.51
N ALA A 12 16.07 -2.09 -7.92
CA ALA A 12 16.63 -3.18 -7.15
C ALA A 12 17.11 -2.72 -5.76
N LEU A 13 17.67 -1.52 -5.67
CA LEU A 13 18.11 -0.86 -4.44
C LEU A 13 16.95 -0.24 -3.62
N GLY A 14 15.74 -0.21 -4.19
CA GLY A 14 14.54 0.36 -3.55
C GLY A 14 14.61 1.88 -3.41
N GLU A 15 15.26 2.56 -4.35
CA GLU A 15 15.38 4.02 -4.42
C GLU A 15 14.18 4.66 -5.10
N TYR A 16 13.57 3.93 -6.04
CA TYR A 16 12.37 4.34 -6.71
C TYR A 16 11.18 3.52 -6.24
N THR A 17 10.02 4.15 -6.30
CA THR A 17 8.72 3.50 -6.18
C THR A 17 8.61 2.38 -7.22
N MET A 18 8.25 1.19 -6.76
CA MET A 18 8.11 0.04 -7.65
C MET A 18 6.99 0.27 -8.67
N PRO A 19 7.21 -0.03 -9.96
CA PRO A 19 6.20 0.14 -11.01
C PRO A 19 5.02 -0.83 -10.89
N VAL A 20 5.08 -1.80 -9.99
CA VAL A 20 4.07 -2.84 -9.78
C VAL A 20 3.79 -2.99 -8.30
N LEU A 21 2.51 -2.95 -7.95
CA LEU A 21 2.04 -3.02 -6.57
C LEU A 21 2.52 -4.31 -5.87
N GLY A 22 3.20 -4.15 -4.75
CA GLY A 22 3.74 -5.24 -3.94
C GLY A 22 4.96 -5.95 -4.49
N MET A 23 5.50 -5.49 -5.61
CA MET A 23 6.82 -5.93 -6.01
C MET A 23 7.83 -5.42 -4.97
N LEU A 24 8.70 -6.31 -4.51
CA LEU A 24 9.69 -6.02 -3.48
C LEU A 24 11.05 -5.78 -4.12
N SER A 25 11.82 -4.83 -3.60
CA SER A 25 13.22 -4.60 -4.00
C SER A 25 14.13 -5.73 -3.51
N VAL A 26 15.37 -5.75 -4.00
CA VAL A 26 16.39 -6.69 -3.52
C VAL A 26 16.65 -6.47 -2.02
N PHE A 27 16.64 -5.21 -1.57
CA PHE A 27 16.80 -4.88 -0.16
C PHE A 27 15.63 -5.40 0.69
N ASP A 28 14.40 -5.23 0.21
CA ASP A 28 13.21 -5.75 0.90
C ASP A 28 13.28 -7.27 1.06
N TRP A 29 13.71 -7.99 0.01
CA TRP A 29 13.94 -9.43 0.09
C TRP A 29 15.07 -9.80 1.04
N SER A 30 16.15 -9.02 1.07
CA SER A 30 17.28 -9.24 1.97
C SER A 30 16.89 -9.05 3.43
N GLU A 31 16.01 -8.09 3.73
CA GLU A 31 15.52 -7.84 5.09
C GLU A 31 14.58 -8.94 5.59
N MET A 32 13.87 -9.63 4.70
CA MET A 32 13.04 -10.80 5.00
C MET A 32 13.86 -12.08 5.22
N GLY A 33 15.05 -12.16 4.64
CA GLY A 33 15.94 -13.32 4.71
C GLY A 33 16.87 -13.29 5.92
N ASP A 34 17.99 -13.99 5.78
CA ASP A 34 19.06 -13.95 6.76
C ASP A 34 19.73 -12.57 6.74
N LYS A 35 19.36 -11.75 7.74
CA LYS A 35 19.86 -10.38 7.91
C LYS A 35 21.36 -10.32 8.21
N GLU A 36 22.02 -11.45 8.45
CA GLU A 36 23.46 -11.51 8.72
C GLU A 36 24.31 -11.68 7.46
N LYS A 37 23.71 -12.16 6.36
CA LYS A 37 24.45 -12.43 5.13
C LYS A 37 24.74 -11.15 4.33
N THR A 38 26.02 -10.83 4.13
CA THR A 38 26.48 -9.87 3.11
C THR A 38 26.48 -10.52 1.74
N TRP A 39 26.09 -9.77 0.71
CA TRP A 39 26.12 -10.26 -0.67
C TRP A 39 26.42 -9.11 -1.62
N SER A 40 27.06 -9.45 -2.74
CA SER A 40 27.22 -8.60 -3.92
C SER A 40 26.62 -9.33 -5.11
N GLY A 41 26.24 -8.60 -6.16
CA GLY A 41 25.88 -9.27 -7.39
C GLY A 41 25.64 -8.37 -8.59
N ARG A 42 25.32 -9.00 -9.71
CA ARG A 42 24.96 -8.36 -10.97
C ARG A 42 23.52 -8.65 -11.31
N GLU A 43 22.90 -7.71 -11.99
CA GLU A 43 21.58 -7.89 -12.61
C GLU A 43 21.61 -7.30 -14.01
N TRP A 44 20.91 -7.89 -14.97
CA TRP A 44 20.91 -7.36 -16.33
C TRP A 44 19.68 -7.77 -17.10
N PHE A 45 19.32 -6.96 -18.09
CA PHE A 45 18.28 -7.31 -19.04
C PHE A 45 18.77 -8.36 -20.02
N VAL A 46 17.90 -9.31 -20.35
CA VAL A 46 18.16 -10.33 -21.36
C VAL A 46 16.97 -10.50 -22.29
N VAL A 47 17.27 -10.82 -23.55
CA VAL A 47 16.28 -11.40 -24.46
C VAL A 47 16.12 -12.89 -24.13
N LYS A 48 14.92 -13.29 -23.71
CA LYS A 48 14.53 -14.68 -23.40
C LYS A 48 13.93 -15.40 -24.60
N LYS A 49 13.27 -14.65 -25.48
CA LYS A 49 12.70 -15.14 -26.75
C LYS A 49 12.82 -14.04 -27.79
N ALA A 50 13.19 -14.40 -29.01
CA ALA A 50 13.19 -13.53 -30.17
C ALA A 50 12.70 -14.33 -31.38
N GLU A 51 11.73 -13.77 -32.11
CA GLU A 51 11.20 -14.35 -33.34
C GLU A 51 10.61 -13.25 -34.22
N VAL A 52 10.50 -13.53 -35.52
CA VAL A 52 9.73 -12.70 -36.45
C VAL A 52 8.50 -13.48 -36.87
N ARG A 53 7.33 -12.88 -36.64
CA ARG A 53 6.03 -13.43 -37.02
C ARG A 53 5.56 -12.76 -38.30
N MET A 54 4.73 -13.46 -39.07
CA MET A 54 4.09 -12.90 -40.25
C MET A 54 2.57 -12.85 -40.05
N ALA A 55 1.97 -11.69 -40.25
CA ALA A 55 0.52 -11.48 -40.21
C ALA A 55 -0.17 -11.95 -41.50
N GLU A 56 -1.52 -11.94 -41.52
CA GLU A 56 -2.29 -12.36 -42.70
C GLU A 56 -1.99 -11.52 -43.95
N ASP A 57 -1.73 -10.22 -43.76
CA ASP A 57 -1.36 -9.26 -44.81
C ASP A 57 0.13 -9.30 -45.19
N GLN A 58 0.87 -10.33 -44.75
CA GLN A 58 2.32 -10.49 -44.92
C GLN A 58 3.17 -9.45 -44.19
N THR A 59 2.59 -8.68 -43.25
CA THR A 59 3.39 -7.79 -42.39
C THR A 59 4.29 -8.61 -41.47
N LEU A 60 5.57 -8.28 -41.45
CA LEU A 60 6.54 -8.86 -40.51
C LEU A 60 6.46 -8.14 -39.18
N ILE A 61 6.29 -8.91 -38.10
CA ILE A 61 6.10 -8.41 -36.74
C ILE A 61 7.19 -9.00 -35.85
N PRO A 62 8.14 -8.19 -35.36
CA PRO A 62 9.14 -8.68 -34.43
C PRO A 62 8.49 -8.94 -33.07
N HIS A 63 8.76 -10.11 -32.51
CA HIS A 63 8.28 -10.49 -31.19
C HIS A 63 9.47 -10.82 -30.29
N VAL A 64 9.48 -10.20 -29.11
CA VAL A 64 10.50 -10.44 -28.08
C VAL A 64 9.83 -10.72 -26.74
N ARG A 65 10.44 -11.63 -25.98
CA ARG A 65 10.19 -11.77 -24.55
C ARG A 65 11.44 -11.33 -23.82
N MET A 66 11.35 -10.19 -23.15
CA MET A 66 12.42 -9.66 -22.31
C MET A 66 12.33 -10.24 -20.89
N GLY A 67 13.43 -10.15 -20.16
CA GLY A 67 13.48 -10.47 -18.74
C GLY A 67 14.72 -9.87 -18.08
N VAL A 68 14.87 -10.16 -16.80
CA VAL A 68 16.06 -9.80 -16.00
C VAL A 68 16.70 -11.09 -15.51
N GLU A 69 18.03 -11.14 -15.58
CA GLU A 69 18.84 -12.15 -14.92
C GLU A 69 19.67 -11.53 -13.81
N ALA A 70 20.08 -12.37 -12.87
CA ALA A 70 20.93 -11.97 -11.77
C ALA A 70 21.94 -13.06 -11.42
N ARG A 71 23.10 -12.62 -10.91
CA ARG A 71 24.13 -13.48 -10.32
C ARG A 71 24.70 -12.88 -9.05
N GLU A 72 24.78 -13.69 -8.00
CA GLU A 72 25.60 -13.38 -6.81
C GLU A 72 27.07 -13.34 -7.23
N GLN A 73 27.81 -12.34 -6.76
CA GLN A 73 29.25 -12.23 -6.95
C GLN A 73 29.97 -12.70 -5.69
N ILE A 74 30.97 -13.56 -5.90
CA ILE A 74 31.81 -14.12 -4.85
C ILE A 74 33.25 -13.60 -5.01
N VAL A 75 33.92 -13.38 -3.89
CA VAL A 75 35.34 -13.00 -3.89
C VAL A 75 36.17 -14.26 -4.11
N THR A 76 36.93 -14.29 -5.19
CA THR A 76 37.89 -15.35 -5.52
C THR A 76 39.31 -14.78 -5.50
N PRO A 77 40.36 -15.62 -5.60
CA PRO A 77 41.74 -15.14 -5.71
C PRO A 77 41.99 -14.20 -6.91
N LYS A 78 41.11 -14.19 -7.91
CA LYS A 78 41.19 -13.34 -9.10
C LYS A 78 40.42 -12.01 -8.98
N GLY A 79 39.65 -11.82 -7.90
CA GLY A 79 38.80 -10.66 -7.70
C GLY A 79 37.34 -11.06 -7.47
N LEU A 80 36.41 -10.16 -7.80
CA LEU A 80 34.98 -10.45 -7.77
C LEU A 80 34.58 -11.17 -9.06
N GLU A 81 34.07 -12.39 -8.93
CA GLU A 81 33.57 -13.20 -10.05
C GLU A 81 32.12 -13.61 -9.79
N ASP A 82 31.36 -13.87 -10.85
CA ASP A 82 30.00 -14.37 -10.71
C ASP A 82 29.99 -15.81 -10.17
N ALA A 83 29.11 -16.07 -9.23
CA ALA A 83 28.83 -17.42 -8.78
C ALA A 83 28.27 -18.25 -9.96
N PRO A 84 28.76 -19.50 -10.17
CA PRO A 84 28.26 -20.35 -11.24
C PRO A 84 26.74 -20.54 -11.21
N VAL A 85 26.18 -20.63 -9.99
CA VAL A 85 24.75 -20.72 -9.74
C VAL A 85 24.40 -19.82 -8.57
N THR A 86 23.39 -18.96 -8.76
CA THR A 86 22.80 -18.18 -7.67
C THR A 86 21.61 -18.92 -7.09
N VAL A 87 21.58 -19.07 -5.76
CA VAL A 87 20.53 -19.84 -5.09
C VAL A 87 19.14 -19.21 -5.34
N PRO A 88 18.07 -19.99 -5.55
CA PRO A 88 16.72 -19.45 -5.81
C PRO A 88 16.18 -18.56 -4.69
N THR A 89 16.64 -18.79 -3.46
CA THR A 89 16.25 -17.98 -2.29
C THR A 89 17.00 -16.65 -2.19
N HIS A 90 18.00 -16.41 -3.05
CA HIS A 90 18.80 -15.18 -3.04
C HIS A 90 17.94 -13.96 -3.38
N PRO A 91 18.07 -12.83 -2.65
CA PRO A 91 17.31 -11.60 -2.92
C PRO A 91 17.34 -11.14 -4.37
N LEU A 92 18.54 -11.05 -4.98
CA LEU A 92 18.72 -10.70 -6.40
C LEU A 92 17.90 -11.61 -7.35
N LYS A 93 17.94 -12.93 -7.09
CA LYS A 93 17.25 -13.91 -7.93
C LYS A 93 15.73 -13.74 -7.84
N LYS A 94 15.20 -13.53 -6.62
CA LYS A 94 13.78 -13.25 -6.39
C LYS A 94 13.32 -11.97 -7.07
N PHE A 95 14.11 -10.90 -6.97
CA PHE A 95 13.83 -9.64 -7.65
C PHE A 95 13.81 -9.81 -9.17
N ALA A 96 14.85 -10.40 -9.75
CA ALA A 96 14.95 -10.64 -11.19
C ALA A 96 13.79 -11.50 -11.73
N GLU A 97 13.34 -12.51 -10.97
CA GLU A 97 12.17 -13.33 -11.31
C GLU A 97 10.86 -12.54 -11.23
N ALA A 98 10.66 -11.75 -10.17
CA ALA A 98 9.51 -10.86 -10.04
C ALA A 98 9.47 -9.82 -11.17
N PHE A 99 10.60 -9.18 -11.48
CA PHE A 99 10.74 -8.24 -12.58
C PHE A 99 10.41 -8.91 -13.92
N THR A 100 10.99 -10.09 -14.19
CA THR A 100 10.73 -10.84 -15.42
C THR A 100 9.26 -11.24 -15.57
N ARG A 101 8.62 -11.65 -14.48
CA ARG A 101 7.18 -11.99 -14.47
C ARG A 101 6.33 -10.78 -14.86
N ASN A 102 6.67 -9.62 -14.30
CA ASN A 102 5.92 -8.39 -14.47
C ASN A 102 6.42 -7.50 -15.62
N PHE A 103 7.42 -7.95 -16.40
CA PHE A 103 8.14 -7.12 -17.38
C PHE A 103 7.20 -6.35 -18.30
N ASP A 104 6.15 -7.01 -18.81
CA ASP A 104 5.22 -6.39 -19.74
C ASP A 104 4.44 -5.24 -19.11
N LEU A 105 3.92 -5.42 -17.88
CA LEU A 105 3.24 -4.34 -17.17
C LEU A 105 4.22 -3.20 -16.82
N ILE A 106 5.45 -3.54 -16.43
CA ILE A 106 6.51 -2.54 -16.19
C ILE A 106 6.79 -1.75 -17.46
N ALA A 107 6.93 -2.41 -18.61
CA ALA A 107 7.12 -1.78 -19.90
C ALA A 107 5.90 -0.95 -20.32
N GLU A 108 4.68 -1.28 -19.91
CA GLU A 108 3.52 -0.41 -20.14
C GLU A 108 3.44 0.80 -19.21
N ARG A 109 4.24 0.85 -18.14
CA ARG A 109 4.26 1.98 -17.19
C ARG A 109 5.52 2.82 -17.26
N LYS A 110 6.64 2.24 -17.69
CA LYS A 110 7.97 2.85 -17.67
C LYS A 110 8.53 3.00 -19.07
N SER A 111 8.56 4.23 -19.58
CA SER A 111 9.05 4.59 -20.92
C SER A 111 10.42 4.01 -21.20
N VAL A 112 11.34 4.11 -20.23
CA VAL A 112 12.70 3.60 -20.39
C VAL A 112 12.76 2.08 -20.63
N ILE A 113 11.84 1.32 -20.01
CA ILE A 113 11.73 -0.13 -20.17
C ILE A 113 10.96 -0.46 -21.45
N PHE A 114 9.92 0.32 -21.79
CA PHE A 114 9.22 0.24 -23.05
C PHE A 114 10.19 0.37 -24.23
N HIS A 115 10.96 1.46 -24.27
CA HIS A 115 11.91 1.73 -25.35
C HIS A 115 13.04 0.71 -25.40
N LEU A 116 13.47 0.13 -24.27
CA LEU A 116 14.40 -0.99 -24.28
C LEU A 116 13.81 -2.21 -25.01
N ARG A 117 12.53 -2.53 -24.77
CA ARG A 117 11.82 -3.61 -25.47
C ARG A 117 11.68 -3.32 -26.96
N GLU A 118 11.32 -2.10 -27.34
CA GLU A 118 11.19 -1.73 -28.75
C GLU A 118 12.54 -1.72 -29.48
N LEU A 119 13.63 -1.31 -28.81
CA LEU A 119 14.99 -1.45 -29.33
C LEU A 119 15.37 -2.92 -29.56
N ALA A 120 14.99 -3.81 -28.63
CA ALA A 120 15.21 -5.25 -28.81
C ALA A 120 14.41 -5.80 -30.00
N LYS A 121 13.15 -5.39 -30.19
CA LYS A 121 12.34 -5.74 -31.37
C LYS A 121 12.98 -5.26 -32.67
N ALA A 122 13.45 -4.01 -32.71
CA ALA A 122 14.14 -3.45 -33.87
C ALA A 122 15.41 -4.25 -34.19
N SER A 123 16.17 -4.64 -33.16
CA SER A 123 17.38 -5.47 -33.30
C SER A 123 17.07 -6.85 -33.85
N VAL A 124 15.97 -7.46 -33.41
CA VAL A 124 15.47 -8.75 -33.94
C VAL A 124 15.08 -8.64 -35.40
N MET A 125 14.36 -7.57 -35.77
CA MET A 125 14.00 -7.33 -37.18
C MET A 125 15.25 -7.11 -38.04
N ALA A 126 16.20 -6.30 -37.58
CA ALA A 126 17.45 -6.06 -38.30
C ALA A 126 18.24 -7.36 -38.51
N LYS A 127 18.40 -8.17 -37.46
CA LYS A 127 19.06 -9.48 -37.55
C LYS A 127 18.32 -10.42 -38.50
N TYR A 128 16.98 -10.49 -38.43
CA TYR A 128 16.19 -11.29 -39.36
C TYR A 128 16.43 -10.90 -40.82
N LEU A 129 16.42 -9.60 -41.13
CA LEU A 129 16.65 -9.11 -42.50
C LEU A 129 18.06 -9.47 -43.00
N VAL A 130 19.07 -9.40 -42.13
CA VAL A 130 20.45 -9.79 -42.45
C VAL A 130 20.58 -11.30 -42.62
N ASP A 131 20.08 -12.09 -41.67
CA ASP A 131 20.19 -13.56 -41.66
C ASP A 131 19.40 -14.21 -42.81
N SER A 132 18.21 -13.69 -43.11
CA SER A 132 17.38 -14.12 -44.25
C SER A 132 17.90 -13.63 -45.61
N LYS A 133 18.90 -12.74 -45.62
CA LYS A 133 19.41 -12.07 -46.83
C LYS A 133 18.30 -11.35 -47.59
N ALA A 134 17.35 -10.75 -46.86
CA ALA A 134 16.26 -10.00 -47.43
C ALA A 134 16.80 -8.84 -48.27
N ARG A 135 16.28 -8.69 -49.49
CA ARG A 135 16.64 -7.55 -50.35
C ARG A 135 15.83 -6.34 -49.92
N ILE A 136 16.47 -5.42 -49.19
CA ILE A 136 15.89 -4.13 -48.83
C ILE A 136 16.18 -3.12 -49.94
N ASP A 137 15.17 -2.36 -50.33
CA ASP A 137 15.32 -1.29 -51.33
C ASP A 137 16.33 -0.23 -50.81
N PRO A 138 17.32 0.20 -51.63
CA PRO A 138 18.31 1.19 -51.23
C PRO A 138 17.77 2.52 -50.69
N SER A 139 16.53 2.88 -51.02
CA SER A 139 15.84 4.04 -50.45
C SER A 139 15.72 4.00 -48.93
N TRP A 140 15.60 2.81 -48.31
CA TRP A 140 15.53 2.67 -46.85
C TRP A 140 16.83 3.08 -46.16
N TYR A 141 17.99 2.71 -46.72
CA TYR A 141 19.29 3.14 -46.18
C TYR A 141 19.47 4.65 -46.32
N ARG A 142 19.07 5.21 -47.47
CA ARG A 142 19.10 6.68 -47.67
C ARG A 142 18.20 7.41 -46.69
N LEU A 143 17.00 6.90 -46.45
CA LEU A 143 16.09 7.47 -45.44
C LEU A 143 16.70 7.40 -44.04
N ALA A 144 17.33 6.29 -43.68
CA ALA A 144 18.03 6.18 -42.39
C ALA A 144 19.16 7.21 -42.27
N ASP A 145 19.97 7.40 -43.32
CA ASP A 145 21.01 8.43 -43.35
C ASP A 145 20.43 9.85 -43.25
N GLU A 146 19.31 10.12 -43.93
CA GLU A 146 18.60 11.40 -43.87
C GLU A 146 18.07 11.68 -42.46
N ILE A 147 17.48 10.67 -41.80
CA ILE A 147 17.02 10.77 -40.41
C ILE A 147 18.20 11.07 -39.48
N VAL A 148 19.31 10.33 -39.61
CA VAL A 148 20.50 10.54 -38.77
C VAL A 148 21.12 11.92 -38.98
N LYS A 149 21.19 12.39 -40.23
CA LYS A 149 21.73 13.72 -40.56
C LYS A 149 20.80 14.86 -40.17
N GLY A 150 19.49 14.62 -40.24
CA GLY A 150 18.45 15.60 -39.92
C GLY A 150 18.12 15.68 -38.43
N ALA A 151 18.44 14.64 -37.66
CA ALA A 151 18.24 14.62 -36.22
C ALA A 151 19.21 15.63 -35.57
N PRO A 152 18.70 16.57 -34.75
CA PRO A 152 19.58 17.43 -33.96
C PRO A 152 20.43 16.54 -33.05
N PRO A 153 21.72 16.87 -32.83
CA PRO A 153 22.55 16.15 -31.88
C PRO A 153 21.87 16.22 -30.52
N GLU A 154 21.50 15.07 -29.96
CA GLU A 154 20.97 15.06 -28.60
C GLU A 154 22.09 15.53 -27.65
N PRO A 155 21.81 16.48 -26.75
CA PRO A 155 22.76 16.82 -25.69
C PRO A 155 23.08 15.52 -24.96
N HIS A 156 24.37 15.23 -24.78
CA HIS A 156 24.78 14.05 -24.05
C HIS A 156 24.20 14.21 -22.64
N ILE A 157 23.21 13.38 -22.31
CA ILE A 157 22.68 13.36 -20.95
C ILE A 157 23.85 12.98 -20.06
N GLU A 158 24.24 13.89 -19.16
CA GLU A 158 25.28 13.60 -18.18
C GLU A 158 24.91 12.31 -17.47
N ILE A 159 25.75 11.30 -17.66
CA ILE A 159 25.57 9.97 -17.09
C ILE A 159 25.71 10.13 -15.57
N PRO A 160 24.64 9.98 -14.78
CA PRO A 160 24.75 10.13 -13.34
C PRO A 160 25.65 9.03 -12.80
N GLN A 161 26.69 9.38 -12.03
CA GLN A 161 27.44 8.39 -11.26
C GLN A 161 26.59 7.96 -10.05
N LEU A 162 26.15 6.71 -10.03
CA LEU A 162 25.46 6.12 -8.87
C LEU A 162 26.44 5.89 -7.73
N TRP A 163 26.38 6.73 -6.70
CA TRP A 163 27.10 6.55 -5.44
C TRP A 163 26.10 6.44 -4.29
N ASN A 164 25.09 5.58 -4.43
CA ASN A 164 24.13 5.37 -3.35
C ASN A 164 24.55 4.16 -2.52
N MET A 165 25.05 4.44 -1.31
CA MET A 165 25.32 3.43 -0.29
C MET A 165 24.17 3.43 0.72
N ARG A 166 23.43 2.33 0.82
CA ARG A 166 22.47 2.11 1.91
C ARG A 166 23.11 1.29 3.02
N GLY A 167 23.33 1.93 4.17
CA GLY A 167 23.79 1.26 5.38
C GLY A 167 22.64 0.99 6.34
N ASN A 168 22.37 -0.28 6.65
CA ASN A 168 21.48 -0.64 7.76
C ASN A 168 22.29 -0.65 9.06
N SER A 169 22.02 0.31 9.95
CA SER A 169 22.66 0.39 11.27
C SER A 169 21.80 -0.33 12.30
N ARG A 170 22.37 -1.33 13.00
CA ARG A 170 21.75 -1.92 14.18
C ARG A 170 22.39 -1.37 15.44
N ILE A 171 21.56 -0.80 16.29
CA ILE A 171 21.98 -0.24 17.57
C ILE A 171 21.76 -1.32 18.63
N LYS A 172 22.84 -2.01 19.04
CA LYS A 172 22.80 -2.96 20.15
C LYS A 172 23.14 -2.25 21.46
N LEU A 173 22.22 -2.30 22.41
CA LEU A 173 22.40 -1.81 23.78
C LEU A 173 22.69 -3.01 24.70
N LYS A 174 23.75 -2.91 25.51
CA LYS A 174 24.02 -3.83 26.63
C LYS A 174 24.45 -3.02 27.83
N ASN A 175 23.80 -3.23 28.96
CA ASN A 175 24.07 -2.53 30.22
C ASN A 175 24.00 -0.99 30.06
N GLY A 176 23.04 -0.48 29.28
CA GLY A 176 22.89 0.96 29.02
C GLY A 176 24.00 1.60 28.18
N ARG A 177 24.91 0.80 27.57
CA ARG A 177 25.95 1.27 26.66
C ARG A 177 25.77 0.71 25.26
N LEU A 178 26.09 1.53 24.26
CA LEU A 178 26.16 1.14 22.85
C LEU A 178 27.42 0.29 22.63
N ILE A 179 27.25 -0.96 22.20
CA ILE A 179 28.38 -1.92 22.16
C ILE A 179 29.24 -1.78 20.89
N ASP A 180 28.79 -1.05 19.87
CA ASP A 180 29.39 -1.14 18.53
C ASP A 180 29.73 0.21 17.89
N MET A 181 30.11 1.21 18.71
CA MET A 181 30.64 2.48 18.18
C MET A 181 32.15 2.42 17.88
N VAL A 182 32.90 1.53 18.54
CA VAL A 182 34.37 1.59 18.60
C VAL A 182 35.04 0.64 17.60
N THR A 183 34.38 -0.44 17.17
CA THR A 183 34.93 -1.39 16.18
C THR A 183 34.75 -0.96 14.73
N GLY A 184 34.06 0.16 14.46
CA GLY A 184 33.77 0.59 13.08
C GLY A 184 33.16 -0.57 12.29
N GLY A 185 32.18 -1.27 12.89
CA GLY A 185 31.63 -2.52 12.39
C GLY A 185 31.42 -2.41 10.90
N GLN A 186 32.15 -3.25 10.14
CA GLN A 186 32.16 -3.22 8.68
C GLN A 186 30.74 -2.98 8.20
N SER A 187 30.51 -1.79 7.63
CA SER A 187 29.22 -1.47 7.03
C SER A 187 28.92 -2.62 6.08
N LYS A 188 27.87 -3.40 6.37
CA LYS A 188 27.43 -4.51 5.52
C LYS A 188 27.12 -3.92 4.16
N LEU A 189 28.10 -3.96 3.26
CA LEU A 189 28.00 -3.35 1.96
C LEU A 189 27.24 -4.34 1.08
N GLN A 190 26.01 -3.97 0.74
CA GLN A 190 25.28 -4.62 -0.34
C GLN A 190 25.48 -3.77 -1.58
N ALA A 191 25.99 -4.40 -2.64
CA ALA A 191 26.31 -3.71 -3.89
C ALA A 191 25.74 -4.48 -5.07
N ILE A 192 25.14 -3.74 -6.00
CA ILE A 192 24.63 -4.26 -7.27
C ILE A 192 25.39 -3.57 -8.40
N TYR A 193 26.03 -4.35 -9.26
CA TYR A 193 26.80 -3.85 -10.39
C TYR A 193 26.08 -4.08 -11.72
N GLY A 194 26.36 -3.24 -12.72
CA GLY A 194 25.76 -3.27 -14.07
C GLY A 194 26.71 -2.71 -15.12
N GLY A 195 26.22 -2.58 -16.36
CA GLY A 195 26.98 -2.18 -17.55
C GLY A 195 26.11 -2.21 -18.80
N VAL A 196 26.57 -1.66 -19.93
CA VAL A 196 25.78 -1.74 -21.17
C VAL A 196 26.62 -2.39 -22.23
N GLU A 197 26.11 -3.48 -22.80
CA GLU A 197 26.73 -4.16 -23.94
C GLU A 197 25.66 -4.43 -24.99
N PHE A 198 25.64 -3.65 -26.07
CA PHE A 198 24.72 -3.93 -27.18
C PHE A 198 25.10 -5.22 -27.92
N GLY A 199 26.40 -5.57 -27.93
CA GLY A 199 26.95 -6.66 -28.72
C GLY A 199 27.12 -6.35 -30.20
N LEU A 200 27.10 -5.07 -30.62
CA LEU A 200 27.31 -4.68 -32.03
C LEU A 200 28.66 -5.16 -32.58
N ASP A 201 29.68 -5.19 -31.73
CA ASP A 201 31.04 -5.65 -32.02
C ASP A 201 31.10 -7.13 -32.43
N ARG A 202 30.05 -7.90 -32.12
CA ARG A 202 29.96 -9.34 -32.45
C ARG A 202 29.27 -9.61 -33.80
N PHE A 203 28.58 -8.62 -34.36
CA PHE A 203 28.10 -8.72 -35.73
C PHE A 203 29.28 -8.54 -36.69
N GLU A 204 29.47 -9.44 -37.66
CA GLU A 204 30.50 -9.30 -38.71
C GLU A 204 30.45 -7.95 -39.45
N LEU A 205 29.30 -7.27 -39.42
CA LEU A 205 29.10 -5.91 -39.96
C LEU A 205 30.06 -4.87 -39.36
N ALA A 206 30.34 -4.94 -38.05
CA ALA A 206 31.27 -4.01 -37.40
C ALA A 206 32.73 -4.25 -37.82
N GLN A 207 33.13 -5.51 -38.04
CA GLN A 207 34.46 -5.86 -38.53
C GLN A 207 34.68 -5.42 -39.98
N ARG A 208 33.64 -5.42 -40.83
CA ARG A 208 33.76 -4.99 -42.24
C ARG A 208 34.00 -3.49 -42.39
N HIS A 209 33.45 -2.65 -41.50
CA HIS A 209 33.72 -1.20 -41.52
C HIS A 209 35.03 -0.83 -40.82
N ALA A 210 35.45 -1.53 -39.75
CA ALA A 210 36.70 -1.25 -39.06
C ALA A 210 37.97 -1.50 -39.91
N LEU A 211 37.87 -2.35 -40.94
CA LEU A 211 38.96 -2.63 -41.88
C LEU A 211 39.05 -1.61 -43.03
N GLN A 212 38.07 -0.71 -43.18
CA GLN A 212 38.06 0.34 -44.22
C GLN A 212 38.26 1.73 -43.61
N GLY A 213 39.43 1.93 -43.02
CA GLY A 213 40.11 3.23 -42.98
C GLY A 213 39.86 4.10 -41.75
N GLN A 214 40.83 4.10 -40.83
CA GLN A 214 41.45 5.34 -40.33
C GLN A 214 42.84 5.06 -39.72
N PRO A 215 43.81 5.98 -39.88
CA PRO A 215 45.14 5.86 -39.28
C PRO A 215 45.12 6.20 -37.79
N THR A 216 45.87 5.42 -37.03
CA THR A 216 46.10 5.51 -35.59
C THR A 216 46.76 6.84 -35.18
N GLY A 217 46.00 7.71 -34.53
CA GLY A 217 46.51 8.91 -33.85
C GLY A 217 46.30 8.83 -32.33
N MET A 218 47.38 8.63 -31.56
CA MET A 218 47.43 8.76 -30.11
C MET A 218 47.31 10.23 -29.68
N GLN A 219 46.46 10.55 -28.70
CA GLN A 219 46.66 11.71 -27.83
C GLN A 219 46.31 11.38 -26.36
N LEU A 220 47.33 11.49 -25.50
CA LEU A 220 47.23 11.49 -24.04
C LEU A 220 46.96 12.93 -23.56
N GLY A 221 45.91 13.12 -22.77
CA GLY A 221 45.68 14.34 -21.99
C GLY A 221 46.06 14.15 -20.52
N GLN A 222 47.00 14.95 -20.05
CA GLN A 222 47.40 15.07 -18.64
C GLN A 222 46.42 16.00 -17.91
N SER A 223 45.84 15.56 -16.79
CA SER A 223 45.48 16.49 -15.71
C SER A 223 45.49 15.75 -14.37
N GLY A 224 46.42 16.16 -13.50
CA GLY A 224 46.59 15.63 -12.16
C GLY A 224 45.85 16.45 -11.13
N ARG A 225 45.04 15.77 -10.31
CA ARG A 225 44.73 16.13 -8.91
C ARG A 225 44.47 14.84 -8.12
N PRO A 226 45.09 14.62 -6.94
CA PRO A 226 44.85 13.44 -6.13
C PRO A 226 43.59 13.68 -5.27
N MET A 227 42.47 13.07 -5.65
CA MET A 227 41.38 12.82 -4.72
C MET A 227 41.68 11.53 -3.96
N PHE A 228 41.58 11.56 -2.64
CA PHE A 228 41.57 10.37 -1.79
C PHE A 228 40.38 9.48 -2.20
N MET A 229 40.62 8.58 -3.14
CA MET A 229 39.74 7.45 -3.44
C MET A 229 40.15 6.27 -2.54
N PRO A 230 39.20 5.48 -2.01
CA PRO A 230 39.52 4.14 -1.54
C PRO A 230 40.20 3.39 -2.69
N GLN A 231 41.29 2.69 -2.40
CA GLN A 231 42.11 1.96 -3.37
C GLN A 231 41.26 1.31 -4.47
N ARG A 232 41.51 1.72 -5.72
CA ARG A 232 41.03 1.03 -6.93
C ARG A 232 41.32 -0.46 -6.76
N PHE A 233 40.27 -1.27 -6.63
CA PHE A 233 40.30 -2.67 -7.05
C PHE A 233 40.61 -2.66 -8.55
N GLN A 234 41.88 -2.82 -8.91
CA GLN A 234 42.28 -3.10 -10.29
C GLN A 234 41.82 -4.54 -10.60
N LEU A 235 40.59 -4.70 -11.07
CA LEU A 235 40.11 -5.96 -11.62
C LEU A 235 40.97 -6.33 -12.83
N GLY A 236 41.80 -7.37 -12.67
CA GLY A 236 42.52 -8.01 -13.76
C GLY A 236 41.55 -8.70 -14.72
N GLN A 237 41.79 -8.54 -16.02
CA GLN A 237 41.23 -9.27 -17.17
C GLN A 237 39.75 -9.75 -17.10
N ARG A 238 38.85 -8.82 -17.44
CA ARG A 238 37.72 -8.92 -18.39
C ARG A 238 36.91 -10.23 -18.44
N GLU A 239 36.03 -10.43 -17.47
CA GLU A 239 34.63 -10.68 -17.83
C GLU A 239 33.92 -9.32 -17.83
N MET A 240 33.45 -8.88 -19.01
CA MET A 240 32.87 -7.55 -19.18
C MET A 240 31.55 -7.40 -18.39
N PRO A 241 31.26 -6.20 -17.87
CA PRO A 241 30.03 -5.97 -17.12
C PRO A 241 28.81 -6.04 -18.05
N GLN A 242 27.93 -7.00 -17.79
CA GLN A 242 26.61 -7.14 -18.42
C GLN A 242 25.58 -6.39 -17.56
N GLY A 243 24.86 -5.42 -18.14
CA GLY A 243 23.67 -4.80 -17.52
C GLY A 243 22.50 -4.67 -18.51
N VAL A 244 22.79 -4.52 -19.81
CA VAL A 244 21.87 -4.92 -20.88
C VAL A 244 22.58 -5.91 -21.79
N ASP A 245 22.00 -7.10 -21.98
CA ASP A 245 22.45 -8.11 -22.93
C ASP A 245 21.34 -8.33 -23.98
N LEU A 246 21.49 -7.68 -25.12
CA LEU A 246 20.64 -7.89 -26.30
C LEU A 246 21.24 -8.91 -27.27
N ASN A 247 22.17 -9.77 -26.82
CA ASN A 247 22.78 -10.75 -27.70
C ASN A 247 21.72 -11.69 -28.30
N LEU A 248 21.64 -11.67 -29.63
CA LEU A 248 20.71 -12.46 -30.42
C LEU A 248 21.34 -13.70 -31.06
N ASP A 249 22.64 -13.96 -30.87
CA ASP A 249 23.38 -15.06 -31.53
C ASP A 249 22.81 -16.44 -31.19
N LYS A 250 22.19 -16.56 -30.00
CA LYS A 250 21.52 -17.78 -29.55
C LYS A 250 20.16 -18.03 -30.21
N PHE A 251 19.64 -17.10 -31.00
CA PHE A 251 18.36 -17.22 -31.69
C PHE A 251 18.57 -17.33 -33.21
N SER A 252 17.97 -18.37 -33.81
CA SER A 252 17.97 -18.54 -35.26
C SER A 252 16.86 -17.69 -35.87
N LEU A 253 17.21 -16.56 -36.51
CA LEU A 253 16.26 -15.64 -37.14
C LEU A 253 16.30 -15.73 -38.68
N SER A 254 16.59 -16.92 -39.23
CA SER A 254 16.69 -17.13 -40.68
C SER A 254 15.34 -17.37 -41.38
N THR A 255 14.30 -17.71 -40.63
CA THR A 255 12.97 -18.04 -41.15
C THR A 255 11.89 -17.42 -40.28
N GLU A 256 10.83 -16.92 -40.91
CA GLU A 256 9.66 -16.44 -40.20
C GLU A 256 8.89 -17.60 -39.55
N GLU A 257 8.45 -17.42 -38.31
CA GLU A 257 7.49 -18.34 -37.73
C GLU A 257 6.09 -17.95 -38.21
N ARG A 258 5.44 -18.87 -38.92
CA ARG A 258 4.00 -18.74 -39.18
C ARG A 258 3.27 -18.91 -37.86
N PHE A 259 2.77 -17.79 -37.34
CA PHE A 259 2.03 -17.77 -36.08
C PHE A 259 0.83 -18.74 -36.18
N ARG A 260 0.71 -19.66 -35.21
CA ARG A 260 -0.49 -20.53 -35.07
C ARG A 260 -1.63 -19.71 -34.48
N GLY A 261 -2.11 -18.73 -35.26
CA GLY A 261 -3.16 -17.78 -34.93
C GLY A 261 -3.25 -16.76 -36.06
N ARG A 262 -4.45 -16.31 -36.42
CA ARG A 262 -4.60 -15.22 -37.38
C ARG A 262 -4.40 -13.90 -36.64
N LEU A 263 -3.18 -13.36 -36.65
CA LEU A 263 -3.04 -11.93 -36.39
C LEU A 263 -3.77 -11.22 -37.53
N PRO A 264 -4.82 -10.44 -37.24
CA PRO A 264 -5.54 -9.71 -38.28
C PRO A 264 -4.56 -8.82 -39.05
N PRO A 265 -4.91 -8.35 -40.26
CA PRO A 265 -4.13 -7.34 -40.97
C PRO A 265 -3.73 -6.21 -40.01
N CYS A 266 -2.42 -6.03 -39.84
CA CYS A 266 -1.86 -5.08 -38.89
C CYS A 266 -1.43 -3.78 -39.60
N SER A 267 -1.48 -3.77 -40.94
CA SER A 267 -1.25 -2.58 -41.75
C SER A 267 -2.58 -2.06 -42.31
N GLY A 268 -2.86 -0.78 -42.07
CA GLY A 268 -3.79 -0.04 -42.91
C GLY A 268 -3.14 0.25 -44.26
N ASP A 269 -3.95 0.59 -45.28
CA ASP A 269 -3.40 1.20 -46.50
C ASP A 269 -2.48 2.38 -46.13
N ALA A 270 -1.37 2.60 -46.83
CA ALA A 270 -0.49 3.74 -46.57
C ALA A 270 -1.23 5.09 -46.62
N LYS A 271 -2.36 5.15 -47.32
CA LYS A 271 -3.27 6.31 -47.37
C LYS A 271 -4.34 6.33 -46.29
N SER A 272 -4.50 5.24 -45.54
CA SER A 272 -5.47 5.13 -44.45
C SER A 272 -5.12 6.09 -43.32
N LEU A 273 -6.08 6.32 -42.43
CA LEU A 273 -5.84 7.18 -41.26
C LEU A 273 -4.80 6.54 -40.33
N GLU A 274 -4.85 5.23 -40.21
CA GLU A 274 -3.91 4.39 -39.44
C GLU A 274 -2.49 4.48 -40.00
N GLY A 275 -2.33 4.54 -41.33
CA GLY A 275 -1.02 4.74 -41.98
C GLY A 275 -0.46 6.16 -41.88
N ARG A 276 -1.30 7.17 -41.56
CA ARG A 276 -0.93 8.60 -41.56
C ARG A 276 -0.92 9.28 -40.18
N THR A 277 -1.47 8.65 -39.15
CA THR A 277 -1.66 9.29 -37.84
C THR A 277 -0.66 8.77 -36.82
N THR A 278 0.03 9.69 -36.13
CA THR A 278 0.71 9.37 -34.86
C THR A 278 -0.35 9.05 -33.81
N LEU A 279 -0.72 7.77 -33.70
CA LEU A 279 -1.80 7.30 -32.82
C LEU A 279 -1.58 7.67 -31.35
N GLY A 280 -0.33 7.93 -30.94
CA GLY A 280 0.06 8.21 -29.56
C GLY A 280 -0.71 9.36 -28.92
N LYS A 281 -0.64 10.57 -29.49
CA LYS A 281 -1.29 11.75 -28.93
C LYS A 281 -2.81 11.66 -28.94
N ALA A 282 -3.39 11.05 -29.96
CA ALA A 282 -4.83 10.80 -30.03
C ALA A 282 -5.26 9.82 -28.92
N PHE A 283 -4.51 8.72 -28.74
CA PHE A 283 -4.75 7.74 -27.69
C PHE A 283 -4.65 8.37 -26.30
N LEU A 284 -3.57 9.10 -26.01
CA LEU A 284 -3.37 9.79 -24.74
C LEU A 284 -4.45 10.83 -24.49
N SER A 285 -4.92 11.53 -25.52
CA SER A 285 -6.04 12.47 -25.42
C SER A 285 -7.35 11.77 -25.03
N SER A 286 -7.65 10.62 -25.65
CA SER A 286 -8.81 9.80 -25.28
C SER A 286 -8.72 9.26 -23.85
N LEU A 287 -7.53 8.83 -23.43
CA LEU A 287 -7.25 8.37 -22.06
C LEU A 287 -7.53 9.47 -21.04
N ARG A 288 -6.98 10.69 -21.24
CA ARG A 288 -7.20 11.84 -20.35
C ARG A 288 -8.66 12.27 -20.28
N ARG A 289 -9.38 12.23 -21.41
CA ARG A 289 -10.81 12.57 -21.47
C ARG A 289 -11.71 11.46 -20.93
N LYS A 290 -11.16 10.27 -20.62
CA LYS A 290 -11.90 9.07 -20.23
C LYS A 290 -13.06 8.76 -21.20
N SER A 291 -12.82 8.95 -22.50
CA SER A 291 -13.84 8.88 -23.56
C SER A 291 -13.39 7.98 -24.70
N TRP A 292 -14.10 6.85 -24.86
CA TRP A 292 -13.85 5.85 -25.89
C TRP A 292 -15.16 5.39 -26.52
N ASN A 293 -15.34 5.70 -27.80
CA ASN A 293 -16.51 5.25 -28.54
C ASN A 293 -16.36 3.76 -28.89
N GLY A 294 -17.31 2.92 -28.46
CA GLY A 294 -17.36 1.50 -28.83
C GLY A 294 -16.39 0.56 -28.07
N MET A 295 -15.57 1.07 -27.14
CA MET A 295 -14.69 0.24 -26.31
C MET A 295 -15.47 -0.34 -25.12
N LYS A 296 -15.25 -1.62 -24.79
CA LYS A 296 -15.87 -2.26 -23.62
C LYS A 296 -15.40 -1.61 -22.32
N MET A 297 -16.30 -1.50 -21.34
CA MET A 297 -15.98 -0.91 -20.03
C MET A 297 -14.80 -1.58 -19.33
N ASP A 298 -14.65 -2.91 -19.46
CA ASP A 298 -13.53 -3.63 -18.86
C ASP A 298 -12.18 -3.28 -19.48
N ASP A 299 -12.16 -3.00 -20.78
CA ASP A 299 -10.95 -2.60 -21.50
C ASP A 299 -10.58 -1.16 -21.15
N GLN A 300 -11.57 -0.26 -21.04
CA GLN A 300 -11.36 1.10 -20.54
C GLN A 300 -10.78 1.09 -19.13
N LYS A 301 -11.36 0.30 -18.22
CA LYS A 301 -10.84 0.10 -16.87
C LYS A 301 -9.42 -0.46 -16.88
N LEU A 302 -9.12 -1.41 -17.76
CA LEU A 302 -7.78 -1.96 -17.89
C LEU A 302 -6.77 -0.87 -18.28
N LEU A 303 -7.07 -0.07 -19.30
CA LEU A 303 -6.19 1.03 -19.74
C LEU A 303 -5.97 2.08 -18.64
N LEU A 304 -7.02 2.46 -17.92
CA LEU A 304 -6.89 3.37 -16.77
C LEU A 304 -6.01 2.77 -15.67
N ASN A 305 -6.18 1.49 -15.34
CA ASN A 305 -5.33 0.83 -14.33
C ASN A 305 -3.87 0.64 -14.78
N ILE A 306 -3.56 0.79 -16.07
CA ILE A 306 -2.20 0.75 -16.59
C ILE A 306 -1.59 2.15 -16.60
N PHE A 307 -2.31 3.12 -17.18
CA PHE A 307 -1.78 4.42 -17.56
C PHE A 307 -2.23 5.61 -16.69
N ASP A 308 -3.37 5.50 -16.00
CA ASP A 308 -3.91 6.51 -15.07
C ASP A 308 -3.52 6.16 -13.62
N VAL A 309 -2.22 5.90 -13.43
CA VAL A 309 -1.62 5.55 -12.14
C VAL A 309 -0.32 6.32 -11.94
N SER A 310 0.01 6.67 -10.70
CA SER A 310 1.19 7.50 -10.37
C SER A 310 2.53 6.87 -10.77
N GLN A 311 2.58 5.55 -10.95
CA GLN A 311 3.79 4.87 -11.41
C GLN A 311 3.98 4.92 -12.92
N CYS A 312 3.02 5.40 -13.70
CA CYS A 312 3.11 5.45 -15.15
C CYS A 312 3.71 6.79 -15.61
N ASP A 313 4.89 6.76 -16.26
CA ASP A 313 5.50 7.94 -16.91
C ASP A 313 5.24 7.98 -18.43
N ARG A 314 4.75 6.88 -19.02
CA ARG A 314 4.50 6.81 -20.47
C ARG A 314 3.49 7.82 -20.99
N THR A 315 2.61 8.35 -20.15
CA THR A 315 1.63 9.37 -20.55
C THR A 315 2.27 10.72 -20.89
N GLU A 316 3.58 10.86 -20.62
CA GLU A 316 4.42 12.01 -20.95
C GLU A 316 5.14 11.85 -22.31
N GLU A 317 5.11 10.67 -22.94
CA GLU A 317 5.79 10.39 -24.24
C GLU A 317 5.21 11.20 -25.42
N GLY A 318 4.00 11.74 -25.28
CA GLY A 318 3.37 12.57 -26.31
C GLY A 318 3.18 11.84 -27.64
N ASP A 319 3.77 12.37 -28.71
CA ASP A 319 3.68 11.78 -30.06
C ASP A 319 4.50 10.50 -30.22
N ALA A 320 5.51 10.27 -29.36
CA ALA A 320 6.31 9.04 -29.34
C ALA A 320 5.56 7.86 -28.69
N PHE A 321 4.42 8.13 -28.05
CA PHE A 321 3.65 7.09 -27.37
C PHE A 321 3.15 6.03 -28.36
N THR A 322 3.45 4.78 -28.04
CA THR A 322 2.93 3.62 -28.77
C THR A 322 1.95 2.86 -27.88
N PRO A 323 0.68 2.66 -28.29
CA PRO A 323 -0.30 1.90 -27.52
C PRO A 323 0.13 0.45 -27.26
N PRO A 324 -0.46 -0.22 -26.24
CA PRO A 324 -0.22 -1.63 -25.99
C PRO A 324 -0.46 -2.52 -27.21
N ASP A 325 0.27 -3.62 -27.30
CA ASP A 325 0.07 -4.63 -28.34
C ASP A 325 -1.38 -5.17 -28.27
N PRO A 326 -2.18 -5.08 -29.36
CA PRO A 326 -3.57 -5.54 -29.38
C PRO A 326 -3.71 -7.07 -29.34
N ASN A 327 -2.60 -7.82 -29.35
CA ASN A 327 -2.61 -9.27 -29.25
C ASN A 327 -3.36 -9.76 -27.99
N LEU A 328 -4.32 -10.67 -28.18
CA LEU A 328 -5.15 -11.19 -27.10
C LEU A 328 -4.33 -11.88 -26.00
N GLU A 329 -3.28 -12.62 -26.33
CA GLU A 329 -2.39 -13.26 -25.33
C GLU A 329 -1.72 -12.19 -24.45
N TYR A 330 -1.26 -11.11 -25.07
CA TYR A 330 -0.66 -9.97 -24.37
C TYR A 330 -1.66 -9.28 -23.45
N ILE A 331 -2.85 -8.95 -23.97
CA ILE A 331 -3.92 -8.31 -23.21
C ILE A 331 -4.36 -9.18 -22.03
N VAL A 332 -4.52 -10.50 -22.23
CA VAL A 332 -4.89 -11.45 -21.17
C VAL A 332 -3.82 -11.47 -20.08
N LYS A 333 -2.54 -11.50 -20.47
CA LYS A 333 -1.42 -11.45 -19.52
C LYS A 333 -1.42 -10.16 -18.72
N VAL A 334 -1.49 -9.00 -19.36
CA VAL A 334 -1.51 -7.69 -18.68
C VAL A 334 -2.74 -7.56 -17.78
N ARG A 335 -3.92 -8.03 -18.23
CA ARG A 335 -5.13 -8.06 -17.41
C ARG A 335 -4.95 -8.92 -16.15
N SER A 336 -4.30 -10.07 -16.26
CA SER A 336 -3.98 -10.91 -15.09
C SER A 336 -3.09 -10.16 -14.10
N LEU A 337 -2.03 -9.50 -14.58
CA LEU A 337 -1.12 -8.73 -13.73
C LEU A 337 -1.82 -7.57 -13.01
N VAL A 338 -2.65 -6.80 -13.71
CA VAL A 338 -3.48 -5.73 -13.10
C VAL A 338 -4.50 -6.31 -12.11
N GLY A 339 -5.03 -7.50 -12.38
CA GLY A 339 -5.89 -8.24 -11.46
C GLY A 339 -5.19 -8.62 -10.15
N GLU A 340 -3.92 -9.05 -10.21
CA GLU A 340 -3.10 -9.34 -9.03
C GLU A 340 -2.89 -8.09 -8.15
N GLU A 341 -2.64 -6.93 -8.77
CA GLU A 341 -2.51 -5.65 -8.06
C GLU A 341 -3.82 -5.26 -7.37
N ARG A 342 -4.96 -5.40 -8.06
CA ARG A 342 -6.27 -5.18 -7.42
C ARG A 342 -6.45 -6.09 -6.21
N GLY A 343 -6.15 -7.38 -6.35
CA GLY A 343 -6.21 -8.31 -5.23
C GLY A 343 -5.29 -7.92 -4.08
N MET A 344 -4.14 -7.28 -4.37
CA MET A 344 -3.28 -6.74 -3.32
C MET A 344 -3.88 -5.52 -2.61
N ARG A 345 -4.50 -4.58 -3.35
CA ARG A 345 -5.24 -3.46 -2.73
C ARG A 345 -6.32 -3.97 -1.79
N ASP A 346 -7.08 -4.97 -2.21
CA ASP A 346 -8.13 -5.57 -1.39
C ASP A 346 -7.56 -6.21 -0.12
N ARG A 347 -6.44 -6.96 -0.24
CA ARG A 347 -5.73 -7.52 0.92
C ARG A 347 -5.23 -6.44 1.88
N ARG A 348 -4.71 -5.30 1.37
CA ARG A 348 -4.32 -4.15 2.20
C ARG A 348 -5.51 -3.58 2.96
N ARG A 349 -6.64 -3.34 2.28
CA ARG A 349 -7.87 -2.84 2.93
C ARG A 349 -8.37 -3.77 4.02
N VAL A 350 -8.38 -5.07 3.76
CA VAL A 350 -8.79 -6.09 4.75
C VAL A 350 -7.83 -6.10 5.94
N ARG A 351 -6.52 -6.15 5.67
CA ARG A 351 -5.49 -6.17 6.73
C ARG A 351 -5.50 -4.89 7.55
N PHE A 352 -5.71 -3.74 6.93
CA PHE A 352 -5.84 -2.45 7.60
C PHE A 352 -7.13 -2.33 8.40
N ALA A 353 -8.19 -3.07 8.05
CA ALA A 353 -9.41 -3.17 8.84
C ALA A 353 -9.37 -4.24 9.93
N ASP A 354 -8.26 -4.96 10.07
CA ASP A 354 -8.10 -5.97 11.12
C ASP A 354 -7.74 -5.28 12.45
N LYS A 355 -8.44 -5.62 13.53
CA LYS A 355 -8.14 -5.12 14.88
C LYS A 355 -6.71 -5.43 15.34
N ASN A 356 -6.08 -6.46 14.77
CA ASN A 356 -4.71 -6.88 15.05
C ASN A 356 -3.66 -6.18 14.15
N PHE A 357 -4.05 -5.19 13.34
CA PHE A 357 -3.11 -4.37 12.60
C PHE A 357 -2.15 -3.65 13.55
N VAL A 358 -0.85 -3.78 13.31
CA VAL A 358 0.20 -3.16 14.12
C VAL A 358 0.91 -2.11 13.28
N MET A 359 0.85 -0.85 13.69
CA MET A 359 1.44 0.29 12.95
C MET A 359 2.93 0.10 12.67
N ALA A 360 3.68 -0.43 13.65
CA ALA A 360 5.12 -0.67 13.52
C ALA A 360 5.50 -1.88 12.64
N ASN A 361 4.53 -2.76 12.36
CA ASN A 361 4.70 -3.94 11.51
C ASN A 361 3.38 -4.27 10.79
N PRO A 362 3.03 -3.48 9.77
CA PRO A 362 1.72 -3.54 9.13
C PRO A 362 1.43 -4.88 8.43
N GLY A 363 2.49 -5.59 8.01
CA GLY A 363 2.41 -6.88 7.32
C GLY A 363 3.21 -6.88 6.02
N ASN A 364 3.19 -8.00 5.31
CA ASN A 364 3.88 -8.16 4.02
C ASN A 364 3.08 -7.55 2.86
N GLU A 365 1.81 -7.24 3.10
CA GLU A 365 0.92 -6.62 2.13
C GLU A 365 1.28 -5.15 1.91
N PHE A 366 1.94 -4.50 2.87
CA PHE A 366 2.26 -3.07 2.85
C PHE A 366 3.72 -2.80 2.46
N PRO A 367 4.03 -1.58 2.01
CA PRO A 367 5.41 -1.17 1.76
C PRO A 367 6.31 -1.46 2.96
N ARG A 368 7.48 -2.04 2.69
CA ARG A 368 8.47 -2.33 3.73
C ARG A 368 9.00 -1.09 4.41
N SER A 369 9.01 0.04 3.71
CA SER A 369 9.37 1.35 4.27
C SER A 369 8.52 1.75 5.48
N TRP A 370 7.31 1.19 5.64
CA TRP A 370 6.45 1.44 6.79
C TRP A 370 6.87 0.66 8.04
N THR A 371 7.63 -0.42 7.87
CA THR A 371 8.15 -1.20 8.99
C THR A 371 9.42 -0.52 9.49
N SER A 372 9.46 -0.12 10.76
CA SER A 372 10.65 0.52 11.32
C SER A 372 11.88 -0.36 11.14
N ARG A 373 12.89 0.16 10.44
CA ARG A 373 14.21 -0.49 10.28
C ARG A 373 15.02 -0.50 11.57
N PHE A 374 14.69 0.40 12.51
CA PHE A 374 15.33 0.48 13.81
C PHE A 374 14.62 -0.46 14.78
N GLN A 375 15.24 -1.61 15.02
CA GLN A 375 14.89 -2.49 16.12
C GLN A 375 15.89 -2.24 17.24
N VAL A 376 15.42 -1.66 18.34
CA VAL A 376 16.21 -1.54 19.56
C VAL A 376 16.13 -2.89 20.28
N GLU A 377 17.17 -3.69 20.11
CA GLU A 377 17.37 -4.92 20.87
C GLU A 377 17.93 -4.55 22.24
N ASN A 378 17.17 -4.83 23.31
CA ASN A 378 17.62 -4.64 24.68
C ASN A 378 17.81 -6.03 25.32
N GLU A 379 19.05 -6.41 25.59
CA GLU A 379 19.42 -7.68 26.26
C GLU A 379 18.83 -8.94 25.58
N GLY A 380 18.78 -8.96 24.24
CA GLY A 380 18.24 -10.10 23.48
C GLY A 380 16.72 -10.18 23.45
N ARG A 381 16.01 -9.24 24.09
CA ARG A 381 14.57 -9.03 23.88
C ARG A 381 14.40 -7.88 22.92
N ILE A 382 13.75 -8.14 21.78
CA ILE A 382 13.31 -7.08 20.89
C ILE A 382 12.21 -6.33 21.64
N SER A 383 12.53 -5.11 22.09
CA SER A 383 11.57 -4.26 22.78
C SER A 383 10.63 -3.68 21.74
N TYR A 384 9.70 -4.49 21.23
CA TYR A 384 8.50 -3.94 20.64
C TYR A 384 7.85 -3.13 21.75
N THR A 385 7.70 -1.81 21.57
CA THR A 385 6.80 -1.01 22.40
C THR A 385 5.52 -1.82 22.52
N ALA A 386 5.23 -2.33 23.72
CA ALA A 386 4.22 -3.35 23.91
C ALA A 386 2.93 -2.88 23.21
N PRO A 387 2.29 -3.72 22.37
CA PRO A 387 1.06 -3.32 21.71
C PRO A 387 0.03 -3.05 22.80
N THR A 388 -0.16 -1.79 23.15
CA THR A 388 -1.10 -1.32 24.18
C THR A 388 -2.56 -1.48 23.73
N LYS A 389 -2.81 -2.10 22.58
CA LYS A 389 -4.13 -2.20 21.94
C LYS A 389 -4.81 -3.55 22.23
N PHE A 390 -4.86 -3.97 23.49
CA PHE A 390 -5.75 -5.07 23.88
C PHE A 390 -7.20 -4.54 23.92
N GLY A 391 -8.13 -5.22 23.23
CA GLY A 391 -9.57 -4.99 23.38
C GLY A 391 -10.26 -4.06 22.37
N LEU A 392 -9.70 -3.83 21.18
CA LEU A 392 -10.41 -3.10 20.12
C LEU A 392 -11.63 -3.90 19.62
N VAL A 393 -12.77 -3.23 19.58
CA VAL A 393 -14.05 -3.73 19.07
C VAL A 393 -14.44 -2.92 17.86
N LYS A 394 -14.74 -3.62 16.75
CA LYS A 394 -15.21 -2.97 15.53
C LYS A 394 -16.62 -2.43 15.79
N LEU A 395 -16.82 -1.14 15.57
CA LEU A 395 -18.13 -0.51 15.64
C LEU A 395 -18.79 -0.56 14.26
N ASP A 396 -20.08 -0.90 14.24
CA ASP A 396 -20.94 -0.69 13.09
C ASP A 396 -21.52 0.72 13.20
N VAL A 397 -21.09 1.60 12.31
CA VAL A 397 -21.44 3.04 12.32
C VAL A 397 -22.17 3.38 11.02
N ASP A 398 -23.19 4.23 11.14
CA ASP A 398 -23.94 4.68 9.97
C ASP A 398 -23.19 5.74 9.15
N GLU A 399 -23.69 6.03 7.96
CA GLU A 399 -23.06 7.00 7.04
C GLU A 399 -23.10 8.44 7.59
N ASN A 400 -24.11 8.80 8.38
CA ASN A 400 -24.20 10.13 8.99
C ASN A 400 -23.07 10.35 9.99
N PHE A 401 -22.75 9.32 10.79
CA PHE A 401 -21.65 9.36 11.73
C PHE A 401 -20.29 9.45 11.01
N LYS A 402 -20.09 8.66 9.94
CA LYS A 402 -18.89 8.75 9.10
C LYS A 402 -18.73 10.14 8.49
N HIS A 403 -19.83 10.73 8.01
CA HIS A 403 -19.84 12.08 7.45
C HIS A 403 -19.43 13.14 8.48
N SER A 404 -20.01 13.11 9.69
CA SER A 404 -19.62 14.04 10.75
C SER A 404 -18.17 13.84 11.19
N LEU A 405 -17.66 12.60 11.22
CA LEU A 405 -16.23 12.35 11.45
C LEU A 405 -15.36 13.04 10.37
N LEU A 406 -15.71 12.88 9.09
CA LEU A 406 -14.94 13.43 7.96
C LEU A 406 -14.99 14.95 7.86
N GLU A 407 -16.14 15.57 8.14
CA GLU A 407 -16.30 17.03 8.00
C GLU A 407 -15.88 17.80 9.26
N ASP A 408 -16.28 17.31 10.45
CA ASP A 408 -16.19 18.11 11.67
C ASP A 408 -14.96 17.81 12.51
N VAL A 409 -14.51 16.54 12.51
CA VAL A 409 -13.56 16.01 13.49
C VAL A 409 -12.19 15.73 12.89
N ILE A 410 -12.11 14.91 11.84
CA ILE A 410 -10.86 14.50 11.19
C ILE A 410 -10.03 15.69 10.71
N PRO A 411 -10.58 16.75 10.08
CA PRO A 411 -9.79 17.90 9.62
C PRO A 411 -9.07 18.66 10.74
N LYS A 412 -9.48 18.47 12.00
CA LYS A 412 -8.87 19.09 13.19
C LYS A 412 -7.98 18.12 13.97
N ALA A 413 -7.98 16.85 13.60
CA ALA A 413 -7.23 15.80 14.28
C ALA A 413 -5.89 15.54 13.58
N VAL A 414 -4.86 15.24 14.36
CA VAL A 414 -3.57 14.77 13.82
C VAL A 414 -3.59 13.23 13.82
N PRO A 415 -3.33 12.57 12.69
CA PRO A 415 -3.28 11.11 12.64
C PRO A 415 -2.10 10.58 13.45
N GLU A 416 -2.31 9.49 14.20
CA GLU A 416 -1.24 8.74 14.89
C GLU A 416 -0.42 7.90 13.90
N PHE A 417 -1.06 7.51 12.80
CA PHE A 417 -0.44 6.81 11.68
C PHE A 417 -0.90 7.49 10.40
N ASP A 418 0.04 7.90 9.55
CA ASP A 418 -0.22 8.46 8.23
C ASP A 418 0.86 7.94 7.29
N GLN A 419 0.47 7.01 6.42
CA GLN A 419 1.40 6.35 5.51
C GLN A 419 0.78 6.19 4.13
N VAL A 420 1.61 6.31 3.10
CA VAL A 420 1.18 6.27 1.70
C VAL A 420 1.85 5.08 1.00
N THR A 421 1.07 4.35 0.21
CA THR A 421 1.56 3.22 -0.58
C THR A 421 2.20 3.66 -1.88
N GLU A 422 2.89 2.74 -2.56
CA GLU A 422 3.54 2.97 -3.84
C GLU A 422 2.58 3.41 -4.96
N ASP A 423 1.28 3.15 -4.83
CA ASP A 423 0.21 3.63 -5.72
C ASP A 423 -0.49 4.90 -5.22
N GLY A 424 0.07 5.58 -4.23
CA GLY A 424 -0.44 6.86 -3.74
C GLY A 424 -1.65 6.77 -2.82
N VAL A 425 -2.08 5.57 -2.43
CA VAL A 425 -3.19 5.39 -1.49
C VAL A 425 -2.70 5.69 -0.07
N ALA A 426 -3.33 6.66 0.59
CA ALA A 426 -3.01 7.00 1.97
C ALA A 426 -3.86 6.19 2.94
N PHE A 427 -3.23 5.69 4.01
CA PHE A 427 -3.84 4.95 5.09
C PHE A 427 -3.58 5.69 6.39
N ARG A 428 -4.65 6.11 7.09
CA ARG A 428 -4.51 6.90 8.32
C ARG A 428 -5.25 6.29 9.50
N ILE A 429 -4.67 6.46 10.69
CA ILE A 429 -5.29 6.06 11.95
C ILE A 429 -5.36 7.28 12.85
N TYR A 430 -6.57 7.68 13.22
CA TYR A 430 -6.85 8.75 14.17
C TYR A 430 -7.28 8.16 15.50
N LYS A 431 -6.75 8.70 16.59
CA LYS A 431 -7.16 8.36 17.94
C LYS A 431 -7.99 9.50 18.52
N LEU A 432 -9.28 9.29 18.63
CA LEU A 432 -10.28 10.29 19.04
C LEU A 432 -10.92 9.82 20.35
N GLY A 433 -10.27 10.15 21.48
CA GLY A 433 -10.67 9.63 22.80
C GLY A 433 -10.55 8.10 22.85
N SER A 434 -11.69 7.42 23.07
CA SER A 434 -11.80 5.95 23.06
C SER A 434 -11.99 5.33 21.68
N LEU A 435 -12.09 6.14 20.63
CA LEU A 435 -12.26 5.68 19.25
C LEU A 435 -10.92 5.65 18.52
N GLU A 436 -10.74 4.58 17.74
CA GLU A 436 -9.72 4.49 16.71
C GLU A 436 -10.43 4.50 15.36
N VAL A 437 -10.32 5.60 14.63
CA VAL A 437 -10.91 5.78 13.31
C VAL A 437 -9.81 5.54 12.28
N ARG A 438 -10.01 4.55 11.42
CA ARG A 438 -9.09 4.27 10.32
C ARG A 438 -9.71 4.70 9.00
N THR A 439 -8.96 5.48 8.24
CA THR A 439 -9.40 6.04 6.96
C THR A 439 -8.49 5.59 5.83
N ILE A 440 -9.03 5.61 4.62
CA ILE A 440 -8.30 5.36 3.38
C ILE A 440 -8.63 6.49 2.42
N GLN A 441 -7.61 6.99 1.74
CA GLN A 441 -7.75 7.99 0.69
C GLN A 441 -7.08 7.49 -0.59
N GLU A 442 -7.86 7.32 -1.65
CA GLU A 442 -7.33 7.00 -2.98
C GLU A 442 -6.78 8.28 -3.64
N VAL A 443 -5.93 8.11 -4.65
CA VAL A 443 -5.32 9.23 -5.38
C VAL A 443 -6.43 10.09 -6.00
N GLU A 444 -6.39 11.40 -5.74
CA GLU A 444 -7.37 12.38 -6.21
C GLU A 444 -8.82 12.18 -5.73
N GLU A 445 -9.05 11.23 -4.81
CA GLU A 445 -10.36 10.98 -4.21
C GLU A 445 -10.43 11.56 -2.78
N PRO A 446 -11.63 11.87 -2.27
CA PRO A 446 -11.79 12.31 -0.89
C PRO A 446 -11.44 11.19 0.09
N GLU A 447 -10.94 11.57 1.27
CA GLU A 447 -10.67 10.65 2.36
C GLU A 447 -11.98 10.01 2.85
N MET A 448 -11.97 8.70 3.09
CA MET A 448 -13.15 7.94 3.52
C MET A 448 -12.88 7.16 4.81
N VAL A 449 -13.87 7.10 5.69
CA VAL A 449 -13.82 6.25 6.90
C VAL A 449 -14.00 4.79 6.51
N HIS A 450 -12.94 4.00 6.70
CA HIS A 450 -12.91 2.58 6.34
C HIS A 450 -13.37 1.68 7.48
N VAL A 451 -12.92 1.96 8.70
CA VAL A 451 -13.37 1.25 9.90
C VAL A 451 -13.25 2.13 11.15
N VAL A 452 -14.20 1.96 12.07
CA VAL A 452 -14.14 2.57 13.40
C VAL A 452 -14.03 1.45 14.43
N PHE A 453 -13.04 1.56 15.31
CA PHE A 453 -12.94 0.74 16.50
C PHE A 453 -13.21 1.58 17.73
N SER A 454 -13.77 0.95 18.76
CA SER A 454 -13.71 1.44 20.12
C SER A 454 -12.68 0.60 20.86
N SER A 455 -11.70 1.23 21.51
CA SER A 455 -11.04 0.57 22.64
C SER A 455 -12.14 0.40 23.67
N ARG A 456 -12.62 -0.84 23.90
CA ARG A 456 -13.66 -1.12 24.92
C ARG A 456 -13.36 -0.28 26.15
N ALA A 457 -14.40 0.38 26.68
CA ALA A 457 -14.30 1.10 27.95
C ALA A 457 -13.49 0.22 28.89
N VAL A 458 -12.37 0.76 29.34
CA VAL A 458 -11.52 0.20 30.39
C VAL A 458 -12.48 -0.50 31.34
N SER A 459 -12.48 -1.85 31.35
CA SER A 459 -13.17 -2.58 32.41
C SER A 459 -12.57 -1.96 33.64
N TRP A 460 -13.34 -1.16 34.38
CA TRP A 460 -12.79 -0.23 35.35
C TRP A 460 -11.79 -1.00 36.17
N GLU A 461 -10.50 -0.73 35.94
CA GLU A 461 -9.47 -1.46 36.65
C GLU A 461 -9.65 -0.97 38.07
N THR A 462 -10.42 -1.73 38.83
CA THR A 462 -10.71 -1.53 40.24
C THR A 462 -9.44 -1.94 40.95
N LYS A 463 -8.34 -1.21 40.69
CA LYS A 463 -7.20 -1.17 41.59
C LYS A 463 -7.77 -0.58 42.86
N GLY A 464 -8.02 -1.46 43.83
CA GLY A 464 -8.85 -1.25 45.01
C GLY A 464 -8.42 -0.11 45.91
N SER A 465 -8.51 1.13 45.43
CA SER A 465 -8.53 2.31 46.26
C SER A 465 -9.84 2.23 47.03
N LYS A 466 -9.76 1.90 48.31
CA LYS A 466 -10.89 1.97 49.23
C LYS A 466 -11.49 3.38 49.06
N PRO A 467 -12.79 3.50 48.70
CA PRO A 467 -13.41 4.79 48.49
C PRO A 467 -13.26 5.61 49.75
N GLN A 468 -12.60 6.76 49.65
CA GLN A 468 -12.49 7.71 50.74
C GLN A 468 -13.89 8.22 51.04
N ASP A 469 -14.36 8.08 52.29
CA ASP A 469 -15.77 8.26 52.70
C ASP A 469 -16.24 9.74 52.71
N VAL A 470 -15.55 10.61 51.97
CA VAL A 470 -15.74 12.07 51.98
C VAL A 470 -17.09 12.46 51.37
N LEU A 471 -17.68 11.61 50.53
CA LEU A 471 -18.91 11.89 49.79
C LEU A 471 -20.21 11.77 50.59
N GLY A 472 -20.22 11.16 51.78
CA GLY A 472 -21.47 10.83 52.47
C GLY A 472 -22.41 12.02 52.71
N LYS A 473 -21.88 13.25 52.71
CA LYS A 473 -22.65 14.47 52.99
C LYS A 473 -23.17 15.20 51.75
N GLU A 474 -22.65 14.89 50.55
CA GLU A 474 -23.05 15.58 49.32
C GLU A 474 -24.50 15.27 48.95
N LYS A 475 -25.23 16.30 48.49
CA LYS A 475 -26.62 16.17 48.02
C LYS A 475 -26.62 15.83 46.54
N LEU A 476 -27.54 14.97 46.14
CA LEU A 476 -27.72 14.61 44.73
C LEU A 476 -28.49 15.67 43.97
N SER A 477 -28.03 15.98 42.75
CA SER A 477 -28.71 16.89 41.83
C SER A 477 -29.44 16.11 40.73
N ARG A 478 -28.76 15.18 40.05
CA ARG A 478 -29.27 14.56 38.82
C ARG A 478 -28.92 13.08 38.72
N CYS A 479 -29.82 12.29 38.14
CA CYS A 479 -29.65 10.87 37.86
C CYS A 479 -29.92 10.60 36.38
N ARG A 480 -28.97 9.91 35.72
CA ARG A 480 -29.03 9.53 34.31
C ARG A 480 -28.82 8.03 34.18
N VAL A 481 -29.59 7.38 33.31
CA VAL A 481 -29.47 5.93 33.06
C VAL A 481 -29.07 5.72 31.62
N TYR A 482 -28.00 4.95 31.43
CA TYR A 482 -27.45 4.62 30.12
C TYR A 482 -27.57 3.13 29.86
N VAL A 483 -27.62 2.77 28.58
CA VAL A 483 -27.57 1.39 28.12
C VAL A 483 -26.49 1.22 27.05
N GLU A 484 -25.67 0.19 27.24
CA GLU A 484 -24.65 -0.27 26.30
C GLU A 484 -25.05 -1.65 25.82
N ALA A 485 -24.75 -1.98 24.56
CA ALA A 485 -24.94 -3.34 24.09
C ALA A 485 -23.61 -4.10 24.13
N MET A 486 -23.62 -5.26 24.79
CA MET A 486 -22.47 -6.15 24.96
C MET A 486 -22.28 -7.01 23.72
N GLU A 487 -21.04 -7.36 23.40
CA GLU A 487 -20.70 -8.07 22.15
C GLU A 487 -20.84 -9.60 22.26
N HIS A 488 -20.70 -10.16 23.47
CA HIS A 488 -20.67 -11.62 23.69
C HIS A 488 -21.96 -12.20 24.26
N GLU A 489 -22.92 -11.37 24.63
CA GLU A 489 -24.18 -11.81 25.22
C GLU A 489 -25.32 -11.00 24.61
N ALA A 490 -26.48 -11.63 24.40
CA ALA A 490 -27.72 -10.94 24.03
C ALA A 490 -28.25 -9.99 25.13
N CYS A 491 -27.39 -9.60 26.07
CA CYS A 491 -27.68 -8.83 27.26
C CYS A 491 -27.11 -7.41 27.10
N ASN A 492 -27.96 -6.42 27.32
CA ASN A 492 -27.50 -5.05 27.42
C ASN A 492 -26.86 -4.81 28.80
N ASN A 493 -25.80 -4.02 28.85
CA ASN A 493 -25.27 -3.49 30.09
C ASN A 493 -25.98 -2.17 30.44
N TYR A 494 -26.30 -1.98 31.72
CA TYR A 494 -26.99 -0.78 32.20
C TYR A 494 -26.18 -0.19 33.33
N TYR A 495 -25.94 1.11 33.25
CA TYR A 495 -25.27 1.86 34.31
C TYR A 495 -26.01 3.16 34.60
N VAL A 496 -25.85 3.63 35.82
CA VAL A 496 -26.46 4.86 36.33
C VAL A 496 -25.35 5.85 36.62
N VAL A 497 -25.53 7.08 36.15
CA VAL A 497 -24.65 8.22 36.41
C VAL A 497 -25.39 9.17 37.35
N LEU A 498 -24.84 9.34 38.54
CA LEU A 498 -25.34 10.22 39.58
C LEU A 498 -24.44 11.45 39.65
N GLU A 499 -25.03 12.65 39.68
CA GLU A 499 -24.31 13.91 39.78
C GLU A 499 -24.74 14.61 41.08
N THR A 500 -23.79 15.07 41.88
CA THR A 500 -24.06 15.83 43.10
C THR A 500 -24.24 17.32 42.80
N ILE A 501 -24.66 18.11 43.79
CA ILE A 501 -24.74 19.57 43.64
C ILE A 501 -23.33 20.16 43.47
N GLU A 502 -22.35 19.56 44.13
CA GLU A 502 -20.93 19.89 44.08
C GLU A 502 -20.23 19.41 42.78
N LYS A 503 -20.99 18.92 41.79
CA LYS A 503 -20.51 18.41 40.50
C LYS A 503 -19.62 17.16 40.58
N THR A 504 -19.60 16.45 41.70
CA THR A 504 -19.08 15.09 41.74
C THR A 504 -19.97 14.18 40.90
N VAL A 505 -19.36 13.31 40.10
CA VAL A 505 -20.08 12.31 39.34
C VAL A 505 -19.74 10.91 39.85
N VAL A 506 -20.76 10.08 40.05
CA VAL A 506 -20.62 8.69 40.44
C VAL A 506 -21.28 7.79 39.40
N VAL A 507 -20.55 6.78 38.95
CA VAL A 507 -21.06 5.73 38.08
C VAL A 507 -21.31 4.49 38.91
N SER A 508 -22.51 3.94 38.77
CA SER A 508 -22.96 2.77 39.50
C SER A 508 -23.54 1.76 38.51
N GLU A 509 -23.01 0.55 38.52
CA GLU A 509 -23.47 -0.52 37.63
C GLU A 509 -23.37 -1.89 38.29
N ARG A 510 -24.04 -2.86 37.68
CA ARG A 510 -23.92 -4.26 38.07
C ARG A 510 -23.28 -5.01 36.91
N ALA A 511 -22.12 -5.60 37.14
CA ALA A 511 -21.38 -6.35 36.14
C ALA A 511 -22.08 -7.69 35.81
N SER A 512 -21.60 -8.37 34.77
CA SER A 512 -22.15 -9.64 34.31
C SER A 512 -21.96 -10.78 35.31
N ASP A 513 -20.92 -10.73 36.13
CA ASP A 513 -20.68 -11.66 37.24
C ASP A 513 -21.56 -11.39 38.48
N GLY A 514 -22.45 -10.40 38.39
CA GLY A 514 -23.33 -9.98 39.47
C GLY A 514 -22.69 -9.01 40.46
N SER A 515 -21.38 -8.73 40.35
CA SER A 515 -20.69 -7.78 41.21
C SER A 515 -21.19 -6.36 40.98
N LEU A 516 -21.19 -5.56 42.04
CA LEU A 516 -21.58 -4.15 41.98
C LEU A 516 -20.34 -3.28 41.86
N CYS A 517 -20.38 -2.34 40.92
CA CYS A 517 -19.31 -1.39 40.67
C CYS A 517 -19.77 0.01 41.04
N TRP A 518 -18.92 0.74 41.76
CA TRP A 518 -19.16 2.10 42.22
C TRP A 518 -17.89 2.94 42.02
N LEU A 519 -17.98 3.95 41.16
CA LEU A 519 -16.82 4.70 40.71
C LEU A 519 -17.08 6.19 40.80
N GLN A 520 -16.19 6.87 41.51
CA GLN A 520 -16.23 8.31 41.68
C GLN A 520 -15.33 8.99 40.65
N ASN A 521 -15.87 10.04 40.02
CA ASN A 521 -15.23 10.89 39.02
C ASN A 521 -14.40 10.10 37.98
N PRO A 522 -15.02 9.14 37.27
CA PRO A 522 -14.28 8.36 36.30
C PRO A 522 -13.78 9.23 35.15
N HIS A 523 -12.47 9.19 34.87
CA HIS A 523 -11.79 10.07 33.91
C HIS A 523 -12.23 9.88 32.44
N ASN A 524 -12.84 8.75 32.11
CA ASN A 524 -13.33 8.38 30.76
C ASN A 524 -14.87 8.28 30.71
N LEU A 525 -15.59 8.96 31.62
CA LEU A 525 -17.05 8.90 31.65
C LEU A 525 -17.72 9.49 30.40
N GLU A 526 -17.23 10.63 29.92
CA GLU A 526 -17.78 11.26 28.71
C GLU A 526 -17.63 10.35 27.48
N ASP A 527 -16.46 9.71 27.33
CA ASP A 527 -16.23 8.72 26.27
C ASP A 527 -17.25 7.58 26.35
N ARG A 528 -17.44 7.02 27.55
CA ARG A 528 -18.40 5.93 27.77
C ARG A 528 -19.85 6.35 27.50
N ASN A 529 -20.22 7.56 27.93
CA ASN A 529 -21.54 8.13 27.68
C ASN A 529 -21.80 8.36 26.19
N SER A 530 -20.77 8.74 25.43
CA SER A 530 -20.88 8.98 23.97
C SER A 530 -21.20 7.71 23.19
N LEU A 531 -20.79 6.54 23.70
CA LEU A 531 -21.01 5.22 23.11
C LEU A 531 -22.30 4.55 23.61
N ALA A 532 -22.92 5.09 24.65
CA ALA A 532 -24.11 4.52 25.28
C ALA A 532 -25.37 5.30 24.89
N LYS A 533 -26.51 4.61 24.88
CA LYS A 533 -27.79 5.29 24.72
C LYS A 533 -28.27 5.79 26.08
N LEU A 534 -28.47 7.11 26.19
CA LEU A 534 -29.19 7.70 27.31
C LEU A 534 -30.66 7.28 27.27
N LEU A 535 -31.11 6.55 28.29
CA LEU A 535 -32.50 6.10 28.41
C LEU A 535 -33.35 7.08 29.22
N PHE A 536 -32.82 7.57 30.33
CA PHE A 536 -33.56 8.38 31.28
C PHE A 536 -32.67 9.46 31.89
N THR A 537 -33.26 10.62 32.17
CA THR A 537 -32.66 11.70 32.95
C THR A 537 -33.75 12.29 33.85
N ALA A 538 -33.43 12.48 35.13
CA ALA A 538 -34.31 13.15 36.07
C ALA A 538 -33.53 13.75 37.23
N ASP A 539 -34.11 14.78 37.85
CA ASP A 539 -33.61 15.33 39.10
C ASP A 539 -33.83 14.33 40.24
N CYS A 540 -32.88 14.31 41.18
CA CYS A 540 -32.98 13.46 42.36
C CYS A 540 -33.99 14.02 43.37
N LYS A 541 -34.48 13.16 44.29
CA LYS A 541 -35.34 13.58 45.39
C LYS A 541 -34.64 14.66 46.22
N GLU A 542 -35.40 15.67 46.61
CA GLU A 542 -34.87 16.74 47.45
C GLU A 542 -34.36 16.19 48.79
N GLY A 543 -33.16 16.63 49.18
CA GLY A 543 -32.52 16.21 50.43
C GLY A 543 -31.82 14.85 50.40
N LEU A 544 -31.92 14.07 49.32
CA LEU A 544 -31.25 12.78 49.19
C LEU A 544 -29.72 12.94 49.15
N ARG A 545 -29.01 12.23 50.03
CA ARG A 545 -27.55 12.27 50.13
C ARG A 545 -26.91 11.07 49.46
N MET A 546 -25.65 11.23 49.07
CA MET A 546 -24.83 10.13 48.55
C MET A 546 -24.71 8.97 49.54
N SER A 547 -24.69 9.22 50.86
CA SER A 547 -24.70 8.17 51.89
C SER A 547 -25.91 7.26 51.78
N ASP A 548 -27.09 7.83 51.51
CA ASP A 548 -28.35 7.09 51.45
C ASP A 548 -28.37 6.17 50.23
N VAL A 549 -27.83 6.67 49.11
CA VAL A 549 -27.67 5.88 47.88
C VAL A 549 -26.63 4.78 48.03
N ARG A 550 -25.52 5.07 48.72
CA ARG A 550 -24.50 4.07 49.03
C ARG A 550 -25.03 2.97 49.94
N GLN A 551 -25.80 3.32 50.97
CA GLN A 551 -26.46 2.34 51.82
C GLN A 551 -27.45 1.47 51.02
N HIS A 552 -28.21 2.09 50.10
CA HIS A 552 -29.11 1.35 49.21
C HIS A 552 -28.34 0.43 48.25
N PHE A 553 -27.19 0.89 47.73
CA PHE A 553 -26.28 0.12 46.90
C PHE A 553 -25.74 -1.11 47.63
N GLU A 554 -25.25 -0.94 48.86
CA GLU A 554 -24.67 -2.00 49.68
C GLU A 554 -25.73 -3.01 50.16
N ALA A 555 -27.00 -2.61 50.26
CA ALA A 555 -28.12 -3.47 50.64
C ALA A 555 -28.68 -4.32 49.49
N GLN A 556 -28.21 -4.16 48.25
CA GLN A 556 -28.72 -4.91 47.10
C GLN A 556 -28.23 -6.38 47.17
N PRO A 557 -29.14 -7.37 47.15
CA PRO A 557 -28.77 -8.78 47.23
C PRO A 557 -28.01 -9.23 45.98
N CYS A 558 -26.99 -10.08 46.20
CA CYS A 558 -26.25 -10.76 45.15
C CYS A 558 -27.09 -11.89 44.57
N ASP A 559 -28.00 -11.53 43.67
CA ASP A 559 -28.92 -12.46 42.99
C ASP A 559 -28.39 -12.82 41.58
N THR A 560 -28.52 -14.08 41.12
CA THR A 560 -27.71 -14.66 40.01
C THR A 560 -28.41 -14.78 38.64
N ASP A 561 -29.67 -14.35 38.53
CA ASP A 561 -30.50 -14.36 37.31
C ASP A 561 -30.01 -13.41 36.16
N GLY A 562 -30.46 -13.60 34.92
CA GLY A 562 -29.94 -12.85 33.75
C GLY A 562 -30.38 -11.38 33.65
N GLU A 563 -31.48 -10.97 34.29
CA GLU A 563 -32.04 -9.60 34.20
C GLU A 563 -31.48 -8.60 35.22
N HIS A 564 -30.46 -8.97 35.98
CA HIS A 564 -30.01 -8.22 37.15
C HIS A 564 -29.54 -6.81 36.88
N ARG A 565 -28.85 -6.56 35.76
CA ARG A 565 -28.28 -5.23 35.45
C ARG A 565 -29.39 -4.21 35.19
N LYS A 566 -30.41 -4.61 34.44
CA LYS A 566 -31.59 -3.80 34.15
C LYS A 566 -32.40 -3.52 35.41
N ARG A 567 -32.67 -4.55 36.21
CA ARG A 567 -33.42 -4.41 37.48
C ARG A 567 -32.67 -3.53 38.47
N TYR A 568 -31.35 -3.70 38.59
CA TYR A 568 -30.50 -2.87 39.42
C TYR A 568 -30.53 -1.40 39.01
N ALA A 569 -30.25 -1.09 37.73
CA ALA A 569 -30.28 0.29 37.25
C ALA A 569 -31.67 0.94 37.43
N LYS A 570 -32.74 0.16 37.21
CA LYS A 570 -34.12 0.57 37.47
C LYS A 570 -34.38 0.84 38.94
N ALA A 571 -33.97 -0.06 39.84
CA ALA A 571 -34.17 0.09 41.28
C ALA A 571 -33.43 1.34 41.80
N LEU A 572 -32.18 1.52 41.40
CA LEU A 572 -31.37 2.66 41.78
C LEU A 572 -31.96 3.98 41.25
N TYR A 573 -32.45 4.01 40.00
CA TYR A 573 -33.13 5.16 39.43
C TYR A 573 -34.43 5.51 40.18
N VAL A 574 -35.26 4.51 40.49
CA VAL A 574 -36.51 4.71 41.25
C VAL A 574 -36.21 5.20 42.67
N PHE A 575 -35.20 4.62 43.32
CA PHE A 575 -34.77 5.04 44.64
C PHE A 575 -34.35 6.51 44.65
N THR A 576 -33.49 6.90 43.71
CA THR A 576 -32.89 8.24 43.64
C THR A 576 -33.85 9.34 43.18
N THR A 577 -34.77 9.04 42.26
CA THR A 577 -35.65 10.06 41.64
C THR A 577 -37.08 10.01 42.18
N GLY A 578 -37.49 8.90 42.78
CA GLY A 578 -38.89 8.65 43.18
C GLY A 578 -39.84 8.43 42.01
N ARG A 579 -39.33 8.50 40.78
CA ARG A 579 -40.12 8.33 39.57
C ARG A 579 -40.13 6.86 39.19
N SER A 580 -41.32 6.28 39.16
CA SER A 580 -41.51 4.98 38.50
C SER A 580 -41.25 5.15 37.01
N LEU A 581 -40.51 4.22 36.44
CA LEU A 581 -40.25 4.25 35.01
C LEU A 581 -41.46 3.71 34.24
N LYS A 582 -42.47 4.58 34.09
CA LYS A 582 -43.58 4.36 33.17
C LYS A 582 -43.14 4.78 31.77
N GLY A 583 -42.26 3.99 31.17
CA GLY A 583 -41.74 4.16 29.81
C GLY A 583 -41.24 2.82 29.27
N LYS A 584 -41.32 2.60 27.96
CA LYS A 584 -40.89 1.32 27.34
C LYS A 584 -39.38 1.15 27.53
N TRP A 585 -38.98 0.31 28.49
CA TRP A 585 -37.61 -0.16 28.69
C TRP A 585 -37.22 -1.11 27.57
N GLY A 586 -36.87 -0.56 26.41
CA GLY A 586 -36.65 -1.31 25.19
C GLY A 586 -37.98 -1.79 24.61
N GLY A 587 -38.46 -1.13 23.56
CA GLY A 587 -39.42 -1.79 22.68
C GLY A 587 -38.72 -2.97 22.02
N SER A 588 -39.12 -4.20 22.33
CA SER A 588 -39.07 -5.26 21.30
C SER A 588 -39.81 -4.69 20.09
N ALA A 589 -39.11 -4.56 18.96
CA ALA A 589 -39.67 -4.01 17.74
C ALA A 589 -40.92 -4.80 17.33
N ARG A 590 -42.11 -4.21 17.46
CA ARG A 590 -43.25 -4.58 16.61
C ARG A 590 -43.04 -3.88 15.27
N ARG A 591 -43.15 -4.65 14.18
CA ARG A 591 -43.05 -4.18 12.78
C ARG A 591 -43.81 -2.87 12.60
N TYR A 592 -43.10 -1.84 12.15
CA TYR A 592 -43.71 -0.61 11.67
C TYR A 592 -44.20 -0.88 10.24
N THR A 593 -45.50 -1.11 10.06
CA THR A 593 -46.14 -0.93 8.75
C THR A 593 -46.34 0.57 8.55
N ALA A 594 -45.68 1.14 7.55
CA ALA A 594 -45.74 2.56 7.25
C ALA A 594 -47.19 3.01 6.94
N PRO A 595 -47.69 4.11 7.53
CA PRO A 595 -48.91 4.75 7.05
C PRO A 595 -48.64 5.55 5.77
N PRO A 596 -49.66 5.79 4.92
CA PRO A 596 -49.49 6.51 3.66
C PRO A 596 -49.19 7.98 3.92
N MET A 597 -48.14 8.51 3.28
CA MET A 597 -47.74 9.91 3.38
C MET A 597 -48.78 10.84 2.72
N ARG A 598 -49.27 11.81 3.49
CA ARG A 598 -49.71 13.13 3.00
C ARG A 598 -49.05 14.22 3.85
N GLY A 599 -48.53 15.23 3.17
CA GLY A 599 -47.56 16.18 3.72
C GLY A 599 -48.13 17.35 4.50
N LEU A 600 -47.24 17.98 5.28
CA LEU A 600 -46.94 19.43 5.37
C LEU A 600 -46.16 19.71 6.66
N GLY A 601 -45.23 20.66 6.58
CA GLY A 601 -44.85 21.50 7.71
C GLY A 601 -43.49 21.20 8.36
N VAL A 602 -42.47 21.95 7.94
CA VAL A 602 -41.20 22.08 8.65
C VAL A 602 -41.45 22.87 9.94
N GLN A 603 -41.27 22.23 11.10
CA GLN A 603 -41.03 22.90 12.37
C GLN A 603 -39.67 22.48 12.91
N ALA A 604 -38.94 23.47 13.42
CA ALA A 604 -37.60 23.32 13.98
C ALA A 604 -37.61 22.36 15.18
N LEU A 605 -36.85 21.26 15.08
CA LEU A 605 -36.69 20.22 16.09
C LEU A 605 -35.36 20.39 16.84
N GLY A 606 -35.45 20.39 18.17
CA GLY A 606 -34.33 20.58 19.10
C GLY A 606 -33.34 19.41 19.09
N ARG A 607 -32.04 19.75 19.15
CA ARG A 607 -30.90 18.85 18.93
C ARG A 607 -30.60 17.91 20.11
N SER A 608 -30.08 16.73 19.74
CA SER A 608 -29.34 15.68 20.49
C SER A 608 -30.08 14.40 20.92
N SER A 609 -31.32 14.41 21.42
CA SER A 609 -31.92 13.17 21.95
C SER A 609 -32.64 12.28 20.92
N GLU A 610 -33.21 12.86 19.86
CA GLU A 610 -33.91 12.09 18.81
C GLU A 610 -32.94 11.37 17.87
N PHE A 611 -31.76 11.96 17.63
CA PHE A 611 -30.68 11.38 16.83
C PHE A 611 -30.20 10.03 17.41
N MET A 612 -30.09 9.93 18.75
CA MET A 612 -29.68 8.70 19.45
C MET A 612 -30.76 7.60 19.46
N ASN A 613 -32.03 7.96 19.23
CA ASN A 613 -33.10 6.96 19.14
C ASN A 613 -33.05 6.18 17.81
N VAL A 614 -32.60 6.81 16.73
CA VAL A 614 -32.42 6.20 15.40
C VAL A 614 -31.25 5.21 15.42
N MET A 615 -30.11 5.60 16.01
CA MET A 615 -28.88 4.80 16.14
C MET A 615 -29.09 3.44 16.84
N TRP A 616 -29.98 3.40 17.84
CA TRP A 616 -30.22 2.17 18.63
C TRP A 616 -31.22 1.21 17.97
N LEU A 617 -32.12 1.69 17.10
CA LEU A 617 -33.09 0.86 16.42
C LEU A 617 -32.43 0.01 15.32
N ALA A 618 -31.44 0.55 14.60
CA ALA A 618 -30.72 -0.17 13.54
C ALA A 618 -29.99 -1.42 14.06
N ARG A 619 -29.30 -1.33 15.20
CA ARG A 619 -28.50 -2.42 15.82
C ARG A 619 -29.31 -3.65 16.22
N ASN A 620 -30.58 -3.49 16.63
CA ASN A 620 -31.43 -4.63 17.01
C ASN A 620 -32.08 -5.35 15.81
N SER A 621 -32.01 -4.78 14.61
CA SER A 621 -32.61 -5.36 13.39
C SER A 621 -31.72 -6.45 12.76
N GLY A 622 -30.40 -6.34 12.89
CA GLY A 622 -29.43 -7.26 12.26
C GLY A 622 -29.20 -8.58 12.99
N LEU A 623 -29.63 -8.71 14.25
CA LEU A 623 -29.39 -9.89 15.10
C LEU A 623 -30.53 -10.93 15.07
N ARG A 624 -31.54 -10.78 14.21
CA ARG A 624 -32.64 -11.75 14.03
C ARG A 624 -32.92 -12.11 12.56
N GLY A 625 -31.86 -12.19 11.77
CA GLY A 625 -31.89 -12.64 10.38
C GLY A 625 -30.78 -13.65 10.11
N LEU A 626 -30.87 -14.82 10.74
CA LEU A 626 -30.27 -16.10 10.35
C LEU A 626 -31.21 -17.21 10.83
#